data_AF-A0A0T5VLJ6-F1
#
_entry.id   AF-A0A0T5VLJ6-F1
#
_cell.length_a   1.000
_cell.length_b   1.000
_cell.length_c   1.000
_cell.angle_alpha   90.00
_cell.angle_beta   90.00
_cell.angle_gamma   90.00
#
_symmetry.space_group_name_H-M   'P 1'
#
loop_
_entity.id
_entity.type
_entity.pdbx_description
1 polymer ?
#
loop_
_entity_poly.entity_id
_entity_poly.type
_entity_poly.pdbx_seq_one_letter_code
_entity_poly.pdbx_strand_id
1 'polypeptide(L)'
;MKFTLISFILILSSTITFAQNTSEPPVQNISPDSTVVFRLFSTRNIYTFIKLNTRNGQMWQVQWGIDSKYRFESSLSDVSQVSSVEEKNGRFFLYPTTNVYNFILLDQVNGKTWQVQWGKEAERMVVRIY
;
A
#
# COMPACT_ATOMS: atom_id res chain seq x y z
N MET A 1 31.28 -40.81 13.46
CA MET A 1 30.03 -40.39 14.13
C MET A 1 29.97 -38.90 14.46
N LYS A 2 31.00 -38.28 15.08
CA LYS A 2 30.94 -36.83 15.41
C LYS A 2 30.96 -35.92 14.17
N PHE A 3 31.76 -36.25 13.14
CA PHE A 3 31.86 -35.46 11.91
C PHE A 3 30.60 -35.55 11.02
N THR A 4 29.98 -36.74 10.93
CA THR A 4 28.74 -36.96 10.18
C THR A 4 27.54 -36.25 10.79
N LEU A 5 27.50 -36.10 12.13
CA LEU A 5 26.45 -35.38 12.83
C LEU A 5 26.52 -33.86 12.56
N ILE A 6 27.72 -33.29 12.46
CA ILE A 6 27.94 -31.85 12.18
C ILE A 6 27.51 -31.50 10.76
N SER A 7 27.83 -32.35 9.77
CA SER A 7 27.39 -32.15 8.38
C SER A 7 25.86 -32.17 8.24
N PHE A 8 25.16 -32.99 9.02
CA PHE A 8 23.69 -33.07 9.00
C PHE A 8 23.02 -31.80 9.58
N ILE A 9 23.61 -31.22 10.63
CA ILE A 9 23.13 -29.97 11.25
C ILE A 9 23.30 -28.77 10.29
N LEU A 10 24.40 -28.72 9.54
CA LEU A 10 24.65 -27.66 8.54
C LEU A 10 23.65 -27.72 7.37
N ILE A 11 23.25 -28.92 6.95
CA ILE A 11 22.26 -29.13 5.88
C ILE A 11 20.84 -28.78 6.36
N LEU A 12 20.47 -29.09 7.61
CA LEU A 12 19.17 -28.66 8.15
C LEU A 12 19.09 -27.12 8.28
N SER A 13 20.20 -26.48 8.67
CA SER A 13 20.27 -25.01 8.84
C SER A 13 20.01 -24.25 7.54
N SER A 14 20.44 -24.78 6.38
CA SER A 14 20.26 -24.11 5.09
C SER A 14 18.83 -24.17 4.55
N THR A 15 18.01 -25.12 5.01
CA THR A 15 16.60 -25.21 4.59
C THR A 15 15.66 -24.25 5.32
N ILE A 16 16.07 -23.73 6.49
CA ILE A 16 15.24 -22.82 7.31
C ILE A 16 15.37 -21.37 6.82
N THR A 17 16.49 -20.99 6.20
CA THR A 17 16.74 -19.60 5.75
C THR A 17 15.91 -19.17 4.53
N PHE A 18 15.38 -20.10 3.72
CA PHE A 18 14.55 -19.76 2.56
C PHE A 18 13.07 -19.51 2.90
N ALA A 19 12.62 -19.76 4.13
CA ALA A 19 11.21 -19.71 4.49
C ALA A 19 10.70 -18.33 4.97
N GLN A 20 11.58 -17.34 5.23
CA GLN A 20 11.19 -16.13 5.97
C GLN A 20 10.91 -14.86 5.16
N ASN A 21 10.99 -14.88 3.82
CA ASN A 21 10.70 -13.67 3.02
C ASN A 21 9.56 -13.92 2.03
N THR A 22 8.34 -14.12 2.52
CA THR A 22 7.16 -14.00 1.65
C THR A 22 6.97 -12.53 1.33
N SER A 23 7.32 -12.14 0.11
CA SER A 23 7.20 -10.77 -0.41
C SER A 23 5.76 -10.39 -0.76
N GLU A 24 4.76 -11.04 -0.17
CA GLU A 24 3.34 -10.85 -0.51
C GLU A 24 2.84 -9.44 -0.13
N PRO A 25 2.00 -8.80 -0.96
CA PRO A 25 1.38 -7.54 -0.62
C PRO A 25 0.42 -7.68 0.59
N PRO A 26 0.17 -6.62 1.36
CA PRO A 26 -0.80 -6.64 2.45
C PRO A 26 -2.20 -7.03 1.95
N VAL A 27 -2.83 -8.00 2.63
CA VAL A 27 -4.21 -8.41 2.36
C VAL A 27 -5.14 -7.21 2.57
N GLN A 28 -5.94 -6.93 1.54
CA GLN A 28 -6.86 -5.80 1.49
C GLN A 28 -8.28 -6.29 1.80
N ASN A 29 -8.75 -6.08 3.04
CA ASN A 29 -10.13 -6.38 3.42
C ASN A 29 -11.05 -5.20 3.12
N ILE A 30 -11.38 -5.01 1.84
CA ILE A 30 -12.13 -3.84 1.40
C ILE A 30 -13.46 -4.25 0.77
N SER A 31 -14.51 -3.49 1.08
CA SER A 31 -15.86 -3.68 0.52
C SER A 31 -15.83 -3.81 -1.01
N PRO A 32 -16.64 -4.67 -1.65
CA PRO A 32 -16.72 -4.70 -3.12
C PRO A 32 -17.48 -3.49 -3.71
N ASP A 33 -18.09 -2.64 -2.89
CA ASP A 33 -18.91 -1.52 -3.34
C ASP A 33 -18.06 -0.45 -4.08
N SER A 34 -18.29 -0.31 -5.38
CA SER A 34 -17.64 0.68 -6.24
C SER A 34 -18.29 2.06 -6.16
N THR A 35 -19.39 2.24 -5.42
CA THR A 35 -20.09 3.52 -5.31
C THR A 35 -19.63 4.38 -4.13
N VAL A 36 -18.71 3.88 -3.31
CA VAL A 36 -18.18 4.61 -2.15
C VAL A 36 -17.25 5.75 -2.55
N VAL A 37 -17.36 6.90 -1.87
CA VAL A 37 -16.51 8.07 -2.11
C VAL A 37 -15.11 7.90 -1.54
N PHE A 38 -14.99 7.26 -0.37
CA PHE A 38 -13.71 7.06 0.31
C PHE A 38 -13.46 5.59 0.58
N ARG A 39 -12.17 5.21 0.53
CA ARG A 39 -11.73 3.85 0.77
C ARG A 39 -10.40 3.84 1.52
N LEU A 40 -10.25 2.95 2.49
CA LEU A 40 -9.01 2.73 3.22
C LEU A 40 -8.27 1.51 2.65
N PHE A 41 -6.96 1.66 2.47
CA PHE A 41 -6.06 0.61 2.02
C PHE A 41 -5.01 0.37 3.10
N SER A 42 -4.84 -0.89 3.52
CA SER A 42 -3.84 -1.26 4.52
C SER A 42 -2.45 -1.21 3.91
N THR A 43 -1.49 -0.66 4.65
CA THR A 43 -0.06 -0.79 4.32
C THR A 43 0.52 -1.99 5.07
N ARG A 44 1.80 -2.35 4.84
CA ARG A 44 2.47 -3.33 5.71
C ARG A 44 2.80 -2.78 7.10
N ASN A 45 2.83 -1.45 7.25
CA ASN A 45 2.84 -0.86 8.58
C ASN A 45 1.42 -0.93 9.14
N ILE A 46 1.22 -1.79 10.14
CA ILE A 46 -0.09 -2.05 10.75
C ILE A 46 -0.75 -0.79 11.34
N TYR A 47 0.03 0.26 11.62
CA TYR A 47 -0.47 1.53 12.14
C TYR A 47 -0.87 2.51 11.05
N THR A 48 -0.60 2.22 9.78
CA THR A 48 -0.75 3.17 8.67
C THR A 48 -1.66 2.63 7.58
N PHE A 49 -2.60 3.47 7.16
CA PHE A 49 -3.49 3.27 6.03
C PHE A 49 -3.34 4.41 5.03
N ILE A 50 -3.74 4.17 3.79
CA ILE A 50 -3.99 5.21 2.80
C ILE A 50 -5.51 5.36 2.65
N LYS A 51 -6.03 6.56 2.92
CA LYS A 51 -7.40 6.95 2.60
C LYS A 51 -7.43 7.55 1.21
N LEU A 52 -8.16 6.93 0.29
CA LEU A 52 -8.32 7.37 -1.10
C LEU A 52 -9.70 7.98 -1.30
N ASN A 53 -9.78 9.17 -1.92
CA ASN A 53 -10.98 9.67 -2.57
C ASN A 53 -11.10 8.98 -3.94
N THR A 54 -12.02 8.03 -4.04
CA THR A 54 -12.19 7.18 -5.23
C THR A 54 -12.68 7.96 -6.45
N ARG A 55 -13.19 9.18 -6.25
CA ARG A 55 -13.69 10.03 -7.34
C ARG A 55 -12.60 10.64 -8.19
N ASN A 56 -11.53 11.06 -7.52
CA ASN A 56 -10.57 12.00 -8.08
C ASN A 56 -9.10 11.66 -7.81
N GLY A 57 -8.82 10.64 -7.00
CA GLY A 57 -7.47 10.18 -6.74
C GLY A 57 -6.71 10.98 -5.67
N GLN A 58 -7.34 11.96 -5.02
CA GLN A 58 -6.75 12.60 -3.84
C GLN A 58 -6.66 11.58 -2.69
N MET A 59 -5.64 11.70 -1.86
CA MET A 59 -5.40 10.72 -0.81
C MET A 59 -4.61 11.24 0.38
N TRP A 60 -4.79 10.56 1.51
CA TRP A 60 -4.21 10.91 2.80
C TRP A 60 -3.57 9.69 3.45
N GLN A 61 -2.46 9.91 4.14
CA GLN A 61 -1.92 8.95 5.08
C GLN A 61 -2.69 9.07 6.40
N VAL A 62 -3.29 7.96 6.84
CA VAL A 62 -4.00 7.84 8.11
C VAL A 62 -3.18 6.98 9.05
N GLN A 63 -2.82 7.51 10.22
CA GLN A 63 -2.10 6.79 11.26
C GLN A 63 -2.93 6.68 12.54
N TRP A 64 -2.90 5.52 13.17
CA TRP A 64 -3.58 5.26 14.43
C TRP A 64 -2.64 4.75 15.52
N GLY A 65 -3.00 4.99 16.78
CA GLY A 65 -2.23 4.59 17.95
C GLY A 65 -2.88 5.02 19.26
N ILE A 66 -2.34 4.52 20.39
CA ILE A 66 -2.87 4.80 21.74
C ILE A 66 -2.54 6.23 22.19
N ASP A 67 -1.37 6.75 21.82
CA ASP A 67 -0.97 8.13 22.09
C ASP A 67 -1.54 9.08 21.02
N SER A 68 -2.02 10.27 21.42
CA SER A 68 -2.59 11.26 20.51
C SER A 68 -1.60 11.71 19.45
N LYS A 69 -0.29 11.76 19.76
CA LYS A 69 0.75 12.11 18.79
C LYS A 69 0.90 11.12 17.64
N TYR A 70 0.35 9.91 17.78
CA TYR A 70 0.33 8.87 16.75
C TYR A 70 -1.05 8.70 16.11
N ARG A 71 -1.99 9.62 16.35
CA ARG A 71 -3.30 9.66 15.70
C ARG A 71 -3.40 10.90 14.84
N PHE A 72 -3.22 10.74 13.54
CA PHE A 72 -3.31 11.85 12.62
C PHE A 72 -3.71 11.39 11.22
N GLU A 73 -4.19 12.36 10.46
CA GLU A 73 -4.34 12.28 9.03
C GLU A 73 -3.48 13.37 8.41
N SER A 74 -2.74 13.06 7.35
CA SER A 74 -1.94 14.04 6.62
C SER A 74 -2.06 13.81 5.13
N SER A 75 -2.06 14.88 4.35
CA SER A 75 -2.15 14.79 2.89
C SER A 75 -1.00 13.98 2.32
N LEU A 76 -1.33 13.00 1.49
CA LEU A 76 -0.36 12.32 0.64
C LEU A 76 -0.37 12.93 -0.76
N SER A 77 -1.55 13.24 -1.29
CA SER A 77 -1.70 14.03 -2.50
C SER A 77 -3.04 14.74 -2.50
N ASP A 78 -3.00 16.08 -2.55
CA ASP A 78 -4.17 16.92 -2.76
C ASP A 78 -4.44 17.19 -4.25
N VAL A 79 -3.65 16.61 -5.15
CA VAL A 79 -3.79 16.80 -6.59
C VAL A 79 -4.84 15.84 -7.12
N SER A 80 -5.91 16.39 -7.69
CA SER A 80 -6.88 15.62 -8.45
C SER A 80 -6.23 15.07 -9.72
N GLN A 81 -6.47 13.79 -10.03
CA GLN A 81 -5.97 13.13 -11.23
C GLN A 81 -6.88 13.34 -12.45
N VAL A 82 -8.04 13.98 -12.24
CA VAL A 82 -9.09 14.22 -13.23
C VAL A 82 -9.73 15.58 -13.04
N SER A 83 -10.44 16.08 -14.06
CA SER A 83 -11.25 17.28 -13.91
C SER A 83 -12.53 17.01 -13.11
N SER A 84 -13.13 18.07 -12.56
CA SER A 84 -14.36 17.96 -11.74
C SER A 84 -15.54 17.33 -12.49
N VAL A 85 -15.63 17.54 -13.80
CA VAL A 85 -16.70 16.98 -14.64
C VAL A 85 -16.53 15.48 -14.92
N GLU A 86 -15.33 14.94 -14.72
CA GLU A 86 -15.06 13.51 -14.91
C GLU A 86 -14.96 12.74 -13.58
N GLU A 87 -15.18 13.40 -12.44
CA GLU A 87 -15.23 12.74 -11.14
C GLU A 87 -16.36 11.71 -11.10
N LYS A 88 -16.03 10.51 -10.64
CA LYS A 88 -17.01 9.42 -10.50
C LYS A 88 -16.64 8.51 -9.35
N ASN A 89 -17.57 8.22 -8.45
CA ASN A 89 -17.34 7.30 -7.34
C ASN A 89 -16.80 5.97 -7.87
N GLY A 90 -15.76 5.45 -7.21
CA GLY A 90 -15.10 4.20 -7.59
C GLY A 90 -14.19 4.28 -8.81
N ARG A 91 -13.97 5.45 -9.41
CA ARG A 91 -13.06 5.59 -10.56
C ARG A 91 -11.64 5.15 -10.20
N PHE A 92 -11.15 5.52 -9.03
CA PHE A 92 -9.79 5.25 -8.60
C PHE A 92 -9.71 4.11 -7.57
N PHE A 93 -8.66 3.29 -7.70
CA PHE A 93 -8.36 2.21 -6.75
C PHE A 93 -6.85 2.04 -6.55
N LEU A 94 -6.44 1.69 -5.34
CA LEU A 94 -5.04 1.41 -5.01
C LEU A 94 -4.78 -0.09 -4.98
N TYR A 95 -3.73 -0.51 -5.68
CA TYR A 95 -3.21 -1.87 -5.64
C TYR A 95 -1.90 -1.88 -4.86
N PRO A 96 -1.79 -2.66 -3.77
CA PRO A 96 -0.57 -2.76 -3.01
C PRO A 96 0.54 -3.42 -3.83
N THR A 97 1.78 -3.00 -3.61
CA THR A 97 2.96 -3.68 -4.16
C THR A 97 3.65 -4.51 -3.09
N THR A 98 4.68 -5.25 -3.50
CA THR A 98 5.59 -5.95 -2.58
C THR A 98 6.55 -5.01 -1.85
N ASN A 99 6.59 -3.72 -2.23
CA ASN A 99 7.34 -2.69 -1.51
C ASN A 99 6.40 -1.98 -0.52
N VAL A 100 6.80 -1.92 0.75
CA VAL A 100 5.97 -1.37 1.84
C VAL A 100 5.50 0.06 1.58
N TYR A 101 6.30 0.88 0.89
CA TYR A 101 6.02 2.30 0.66
C TYR A 101 5.22 2.57 -0.61
N ASN A 102 4.99 1.56 -1.47
CA ASN A 102 4.48 1.79 -2.81
C ASN A 102 3.14 1.11 -3.09
N PHE A 103 2.27 1.84 -3.76
CA PHE A 103 1.02 1.36 -4.36
C PHE A 103 0.97 1.76 -5.84
N ILE A 104 0.13 1.07 -6.60
CA ILE A 104 -0.28 1.48 -7.94
C ILE A 104 -1.70 2.03 -7.86
N LEU A 105 -1.88 3.30 -8.20
CA LEU A 105 -3.21 3.88 -8.40
C LEU A 105 -3.67 3.52 -9.81
N LEU A 106 -4.86 2.94 -9.94
CA LEU A 106 -5.51 2.65 -11.22
C LEU A 106 -6.74 3.56 -11.39
N ASP A 107 -6.80 4.27 -12.51
CA ASP A 107 -8.04 4.82 -13.06
C ASP A 107 -8.79 3.68 -13.78
N GLN A 108 -9.84 3.17 -13.15
CA GLN A 108 -10.65 2.06 -13.64
C GLN A 108 -11.48 2.42 -14.88
N VAL A 109 -11.55 3.70 -15.26
CA VAL A 109 -12.33 4.15 -16.43
C VAL A 109 -11.49 4.11 -17.70
N ASN A 110 -10.23 4.58 -17.66
CA ASN A 110 -9.39 4.71 -18.85
C ASN A 110 -8.07 3.90 -18.78
N GLY A 111 -7.84 3.16 -17.69
CA GLY A 111 -6.67 2.29 -17.52
C GLY A 111 -5.38 3.01 -17.13
N LYS A 112 -5.43 4.32 -16.90
CA LYS A 112 -4.27 5.11 -16.49
C LYS A 112 -3.76 4.64 -15.11
N THR A 113 -2.46 4.40 -14.97
CA THR A 113 -1.81 4.06 -13.69
C THR A 113 -0.79 5.08 -13.17
N TRP A 114 -0.67 5.22 -11.85
CA TRP A 114 0.33 6.06 -11.19
C TRP A 114 1.06 5.26 -10.11
N GLN A 115 2.35 5.53 -9.94
CA GLN A 115 3.08 5.11 -8.76
C GLN A 115 2.73 6.04 -7.61
N VAL A 116 2.34 5.47 -6.48
CA VAL A 116 2.04 6.18 -5.23
C VAL A 116 3.07 5.76 -4.19
N GLN A 117 3.81 6.72 -3.65
CA GLN A 117 4.73 6.52 -2.53
C GLN A 117 4.20 7.23 -1.28
N TRP A 118 4.03 6.48 -0.19
CA TRP A 118 3.70 7.02 1.14
C TRP A 118 4.92 6.98 2.06
N GLY A 119 4.89 7.76 3.13
CA GLY A 119 6.01 7.84 4.08
C GLY A 119 6.12 9.22 4.72
N LYS A 120 7.35 9.67 4.93
CA LYS A 120 7.61 11.05 5.39
C LYS A 120 7.17 12.03 4.30
N GLU A 121 6.71 13.20 4.70
CA GLU A 121 6.17 14.20 3.77
C GLU A 121 7.08 14.49 2.57
N ALA A 122 8.39 14.66 2.82
CA ALA A 122 9.39 14.91 1.77
C ALA A 122 9.61 13.75 0.78
N GLU A 123 9.13 12.54 1.10
CA GLU A 123 9.28 11.33 0.31
C GLU A 123 7.98 10.94 -0.41
N ARG A 124 6.89 11.69 -0.21
CA ARG A 124 5.58 11.37 -0.79
C ARG A 124 5.53 11.80 -2.25
N MET A 125 4.98 10.93 -3.09
CA MET A 125 4.76 11.26 -4.49
C MET A 125 3.61 10.46 -5.09
N VAL A 126 2.98 11.05 -6.11
CA VAL A 126 2.03 10.39 -7.01
C VAL A 126 2.46 10.74 -8.44
N VAL A 127 3.05 9.79 -9.15
CA VAL A 127 3.68 10.03 -10.46
C VAL A 127 3.09 9.11 -11.52
N ARG A 128 2.79 9.69 -12.68
CA ARG A 128 2.22 9.00 -13.84
C ARG A 128 3.18 7.91 -14.36
N ILE A 129 2.67 6.73 -14.64
CA ILE A 129 3.38 5.65 -15.36
C ILE A 129 2.99 5.71 -16.84
N TYR A 130 3.98 5.65 -17.74
CA TYR A 130 3.83 5.70 -19.20
C TYR A 130 4.29 4.40 -19.86
#